data_AF-A0A452QQT1-F1
#
_entry.id   AF-A0A452QQT1-F1
#
_cell.length_a   1.000
_cell.length_b   1.000
_cell.length_c   1.000
_cell.angle_alpha   90.00
_cell.angle_beta   90.00
_cell.angle_gamma   90.00
#
_symmetry.space_group_name_H-M   'P 1'
#
loop_
_entity.id
_entity.type
_entity.pdbx_description
1 polymer ?
#
loop_
_entity_poly.entity_id
_entity_poly.type
_entity_poly.pdbx_seq_one_letter_code
_entity_poly.pdbx_strand_id
1 'polypeptide(L)'
;MARSLRRWAMPSEYQELFGQLQKQTDIMQRTSLLLDPYIKSQGLDKDGLKEHCREHPGAFPSKDALQRLSRREFLRALHTTLGSVLHRLTALQRDVPKAQDLEMLNRAKQNIRGFRNNIHCMAQLLPDSSETTEPTPAGPATSPSPTPTSDTFQRRLEGCRFLHGYHRFMHSVGQVFQEWGESPSRSRRHSPRRGLRKGVRRVQLSRRNKRLPPRGQLPR
;
A
#
# COMPACT_ATOMS: atom_id res chain seq x y z
N MET A 1 24.18 34.78 3.55
CA MET A 1 23.08 34.10 2.82
C MET A 1 23.34 32.60 2.84
N ALA A 2 22.50 31.81 3.52
CA ALA A 2 22.65 30.35 3.54
C ALA A 2 22.09 29.76 2.23
N ARG A 3 22.90 28.99 1.49
CA ARG A 3 22.43 28.24 0.33
C ARG A 3 21.58 27.06 0.82
N SER A 4 20.27 27.10 0.53
CA SER A 4 19.41 25.93 0.72
C SER A 4 19.87 24.80 -0.20
N LEU A 5 20.51 23.79 0.38
CA LEU A 5 20.85 22.54 -0.29
C LEU A 5 19.57 21.74 -0.50
N ARG A 6 18.88 21.98 -1.62
CA ARG A 6 17.81 21.08 -2.09
C ARG A 6 18.42 19.70 -2.30
N ARG A 7 18.14 18.77 -1.38
CA ARG A 7 18.54 17.37 -1.51
C ARG A 7 17.66 16.74 -2.59
N TRP A 8 18.22 16.56 -3.79
CA TRP A 8 17.57 15.79 -4.84
C TRP A 8 17.56 14.32 -4.42
N ALA A 9 16.37 13.78 -4.15
CA ALA A 9 16.19 12.35 -3.93
C ALA A 9 16.60 11.59 -5.21
N MET A 10 17.45 10.57 -5.09
CA MET A 10 17.76 9.75 -6.25
C MET A 10 16.53 8.90 -6.62
N PRO A 11 16.19 8.74 -7.93
CA PRO A 11 15.02 7.97 -8.33
C PRO A 11 15.01 6.53 -7.81
N SER A 12 16.17 5.92 -7.55
CA SER A 12 16.31 4.61 -6.90
C SER A 12 15.82 4.63 -5.45
N GLU A 13 16.29 5.56 -4.63
CA GLU A 13 15.92 5.70 -3.21
C GLU A 13 14.40 5.86 -3.03
N TYR A 14 13.77 6.68 -3.88
CA TYR A 14 12.32 6.83 -3.89
C TYR A 14 11.60 5.50 -4.20
N GLN A 15 12.02 4.79 -5.25
CA GLN A 15 11.35 3.55 -5.67
C GLN A 15 11.55 2.41 -4.68
N GLU A 16 12.74 2.28 -4.10
CA GLU A 16 13.03 1.29 -3.05
C GLU A 16 12.20 1.55 -1.78
N LEU A 17 12.18 2.79 -1.29
CA LEU A 17 11.40 3.17 -0.12
C LEU A 17 9.89 3.03 -0.37
N PHE A 18 9.42 3.37 -1.57
CA PHE A 18 8.03 3.18 -1.96
C PHE A 18 7.62 1.70 -2.00
N GLY A 19 8.49 0.83 -2.53
CA GLY A 19 8.29 -0.62 -2.49
C GLY A 19 8.26 -1.17 -1.05
N GLN A 20 9.07 -0.62 -0.14
CA GLN A 20 8.98 -0.95 1.29
C GLN A 20 7.64 -0.55 1.90
N LEU A 21 7.16 0.66 1.62
CA LEU A 21 5.85 1.14 2.09
C LEU A 21 4.72 0.23 1.61
N GLN A 22 4.69 -0.10 0.31
CA GLN A 22 3.70 -1.04 -0.26
C GLN A 22 3.74 -2.40 0.46
N LYS A 23 4.94 -3.00 0.61
CA LYS A 23 5.11 -4.29 1.30
C LYS A 23 4.70 -4.23 2.77
N GLN A 24 4.98 -3.13 3.46
CA GLN A 24 4.56 -2.93 4.86
C GLN A 24 3.03 -2.82 4.97
N THR A 25 2.36 -2.08 4.07
CA THR A 25 0.89 -2.03 4.06
C THR A 25 0.25 -3.39 3.80
N ASP A 26 0.80 -4.20 2.89
CA ASP A 26 0.28 -5.54 2.60
C ASP A 26 0.40 -6.52 3.78
N ILE A 27 1.43 -6.35 4.63
CA ILE A 27 1.54 -7.10 5.88
C ILE A 27 0.53 -6.54 6.90
N MET A 28 0.49 -5.22 7.06
CA MET A 28 -0.26 -4.54 8.13
C MET A 28 -1.78 -4.57 7.96
N GLN A 29 -2.30 -4.85 6.77
CA GLN A 29 -3.75 -5.06 6.50
C GLN A 29 -4.26 -6.47 6.89
N ARG A 30 -3.37 -7.41 7.21
CA ARG A 30 -3.75 -8.82 7.43
C ARG A 30 -4.30 -9.02 8.84
N THR A 31 -5.61 -9.24 8.93
CA THR A 31 -6.32 -9.49 10.20
C THR A 31 -5.71 -10.62 11.01
N SER A 32 -5.19 -11.67 10.35
CA SER A 32 -4.57 -12.84 10.96
C SER A 32 -3.31 -12.54 11.79
N LEU A 33 -2.68 -11.38 11.61
CA LEU A 33 -1.49 -10.97 12.37
C LEU A 33 -1.80 -10.22 13.66
N LEU A 34 -3.06 -9.82 13.90
CA LEU A 34 -3.41 -8.99 15.06
C LEU A 34 -4.88 -9.08 15.50
N LEU A 35 -5.84 -9.01 14.58
CA LEU A 35 -7.28 -8.99 14.90
C LEU A 35 -7.82 -10.38 15.21
N ASP A 36 -7.60 -11.36 14.32
CA ASP A 36 -8.15 -12.71 14.52
C ASP A 36 -7.57 -13.41 15.76
N PRO A 37 -6.26 -13.31 16.09
CA PRO A 37 -5.76 -13.85 17.34
C PRO A 37 -6.31 -13.11 18.57
N TYR A 38 -6.54 -11.79 18.49
CA TYR A 38 -7.17 -11.01 19.56
C TYR A 38 -8.63 -11.45 19.81
N ILE A 39 -9.43 -11.63 18.76
CA ILE A 39 -10.79 -12.17 18.85
C ILE A 39 -10.79 -13.51 19.59
N LYS A 40 -9.91 -14.42 19.16
CA LYS A 40 -9.73 -15.75 19.75
C LYS A 40 -9.28 -15.71 21.20
N SER A 41 -8.29 -14.88 21.53
CA SER A 41 -7.69 -14.85 22.86
C SER A 41 -8.55 -14.16 23.91
N GLN A 42 -9.38 -13.19 23.50
CA GLN A 42 -10.37 -12.51 24.35
C GLN A 42 -11.70 -13.26 24.49
N GLY A 43 -11.91 -14.34 23.73
CA GLY A 43 -13.13 -15.15 23.76
C GLY A 43 -14.29 -14.58 22.95
N LEU A 44 -14.03 -13.62 22.05
CA LEU A 44 -15.03 -13.03 21.15
C LEU A 44 -15.32 -13.94 19.93
N ASP A 45 -14.63 -15.08 19.87
CA ASP A 45 -14.66 -16.16 18.88
C ASP A 45 -15.84 -17.14 19.10
N LYS A 46 -16.87 -16.71 19.83
CA LYS A 46 -18.06 -17.49 20.22
C LYS A 46 -19.34 -16.65 20.09
N ASP A 47 -20.49 -17.33 20.05
CA ASP A 47 -21.83 -16.75 20.29
C ASP A 47 -22.17 -15.51 19.42
N GLY A 48 -21.63 -15.45 18.19
CA GLY A 48 -21.82 -14.32 17.26
C GLY A 48 -21.11 -13.02 17.66
N LEU A 49 -20.33 -12.99 18.73
CA LEU A 49 -19.68 -11.77 19.23
C LEU A 49 -18.69 -11.16 18.22
N LYS A 50 -18.06 -11.99 17.37
CA LYS A 50 -17.21 -11.53 16.25
C LYS A 50 -17.93 -10.56 15.30
N GLU A 51 -19.25 -10.68 15.12
CA GLU A 51 -20.01 -9.77 14.25
C GLU A 51 -20.11 -8.35 14.81
N HIS A 52 -19.99 -8.21 16.13
CA HIS A 52 -20.03 -6.94 16.86
C HIS A 52 -18.67 -6.22 16.85
N CYS A 53 -17.61 -6.84 16.29
CA CYS A 53 -16.28 -6.26 16.10
C CYS A 53 -16.17 -5.30 14.90
N ARG A 54 -17.29 -4.89 14.26
CA ARG A 54 -17.25 -3.92 13.15
C ARG A 54 -16.73 -2.56 13.61
N GLU A 55 -15.94 -1.91 12.76
CA GLU A 55 -15.44 -0.56 13.01
C GLU A 55 -16.61 0.44 13.22
N HIS A 56 -16.44 1.37 14.17
CA HIS A 56 -17.31 2.53 14.29
C HIS A 56 -17.15 3.49 13.10
N PRO A 57 -18.25 3.92 12.43
CA PRO A 57 -18.18 4.89 11.35
C PRO A 57 -17.38 6.14 11.71
N GLY A 58 -16.43 6.52 10.86
CA GLY A 58 -15.56 7.68 11.07
C GLY A 58 -14.37 7.47 12.02
N ALA A 59 -14.19 6.28 12.62
CA ALA A 59 -13.02 6.00 13.47
C ALA A 59 -11.69 6.05 12.69
N PHE A 60 -11.71 5.68 11.41
CA PHE A 60 -10.58 5.84 10.50
C PHE A 60 -11.00 6.50 9.16
N PRO A 61 -10.08 7.23 8.49
CA PRO A 61 -10.31 7.75 7.15
C PRO A 61 -10.69 6.65 6.14
N SER A 62 -11.67 6.93 5.28
CA SER A 62 -12.02 6.06 4.16
C SER A 62 -10.98 6.17 3.02
N LYS A 63 -10.99 5.20 2.11
CA LYS A 63 -10.21 5.26 0.87
C LYS A 63 -10.42 6.58 0.12
N ASP A 64 -11.67 6.95 -0.12
CA ASP A 64 -12.02 8.17 -0.88
C ASP A 64 -11.53 9.45 -0.19
N ALA A 65 -11.55 9.49 1.15
CA ALA A 65 -11.00 10.61 1.92
C ALA A 65 -9.47 10.69 1.77
N LEU A 66 -8.78 9.54 1.77
CA LEU A 66 -7.32 9.46 1.57
C LEU A 66 -6.90 9.79 0.13
N GLN A 67 -7.67 9.38 -0.88
CA GLN A 67 -7.39 9.64 -2.30
C GLN A 67 -7.48 11.12 -2.68
N ARG A 68 -8.29 11.91 -1.96
CA ARG A 68 -8.44 13.36 -2.19
C ARG A 68 -7.25 14.19 -1.70
N LEU A 69 -6.36 13.61 -0.90
CA LEU A 69 -5.19 14.30 -0.35
C LEU A 69 -4.06 14.36 -1.38
N SER A 70 -3.28 15.45 -1.38
CA SER A 70 -1.99 15.45 -2.07
C SER A 70 -1.05 14.39 -1.46
N ARG A 71 -0.02 13.95 -2.20
CA ARG A 71 0.91 12.92 -1.71
C ARG A 71 1.54 13.27 -0.35
N ARG A 72 1.87 14.54 -0.12
CA ARG A 72 2.48 15.01 1.13
C ARG A 72 1.46 15.05 2.27
N GLU A 73 0.23 15.47 2.01
CA GLU A 73 -0.86 15.46 3.00
C GLU A 73 -1.28 14.04 3.37
N PHE A 74 -1.35 13.12 2.40
CA PHE A 74 -1.60 11.71 2.64
C PHE A 74 -0.56 11.11 3.60
N LEU A 75 0.73 11.32 3.34
CA LEU A 75 1.81 10.84 4.22
C LEU A 75 1.74 11.48 5.60
N ARG A 76 1.40 12.77 5.70
CA ARG A 76 1.19 13.48 6.98
C ARG A 76 0.02 12.88 7.77
N ALA A 77 -1.14 12.73 7.12
CA ALA A 77 -2.35 12.16 7.72
C ALA A 77 -2.09 10.73 8.20
N LEU A 78 -1.47 9.89 7.36
CA LEU A 78 -1.07 8.52 7.69
C LEU A 78 -0.11 8.48 8.90
N HIS A 79 0.93 9.30 8.91
CA HIS A 79 1.87 9.39 10.03
C HIS A 79 1.19 9.76 11.35
N THR A 80 0.24 10.71 11.32
CA THR A 80 -0.55 11.13 12.48
C THR A 80 -1.52 10.04 12.94
N THR A 81 -2.31 9.44 12.03
CA THR A 81 -3.25 8.35 12.36
C THR A 81 -2.52 7.16 12.99
N LEU A 82 -1.35 6.78 12.47
CA LEU A 82 -0.52 5.73 13.05
C LEU A 82 0.06 6.10 14.42
N GLY A 83 0.26 7.38 14.70
CA GLY A 83 0.55 7.89 16.05
C GLY A 83 -0.59 7.58 17.02
N SER A 84 -1.82 7.94 16.66
CA SER A 84 -3.02 7.64 17.45
C SER A 84 -3.24 6.12 17.63
N VAL A 85 -2.97 5.31 16.61
CA VAL A 85 -3.00 3.84 16.69
C VAL A 85 -1.98 3.32 17.72
N LEU A 86 -0.74 3.84 17.75
CA LEU A 86 0.27 3.44 18.75
C LEU A 86 -0.17 3.77 20.19
N HIS A 87 -0.81 4.91 20.42
CA HIS A 87 -1.37 5.26 21.72
C HIS A 87 -2.49 4.28 22.11
N ARG A 88 -3.45 4.02 21.21
CA ARG A 88 -4.59 3.12 21.49
C ARG A 88 -4.18 1.66 21.64
N LEU A 89 -3.17 1.17 20.89
CA LEU A 89 -2.54 -0.14 21.14
C LEU A 89 -1.85 -0.22 22.51
N THR A 90 -1.27 0.88 22.99
CA THR A 90 -0.64 0.94 24.32
C THR A 90 -1.68 0.94 25.45
N ALA A 91 -2.85 1.56 25.23
CA ALA A 91 -3.99 1.42 26.13
C ALA A 91 -4.49 -0.04 26.14
N LEU A 92 -4.71 -0.63 24.96
CA LEU A 92 -5.20 -1.99 24.79
C LEU A 92 -4.31 -3.06 25.48
N GLN A 93 -2.99 -2.86 25.51
CA GLN A 93 -2.07 -3.74 26.22
C GLN A 93 -2.34 -3.86 27.73
N ARG A 94 -2.98 -2.86 28.36
CA ARG A 94 -3.33 -2.92 29.80
C ARG A 94 -4.49 -3.87 30.09
N ASP A 95 -5.34 -4.11 29.09
CA ASP A 95 -6.56 -4.93 29.22
C ASP A 95 -6.33 -6.41 28.82
N VAL A 96 -5.09 -6.76 28.43
CA VAL A 96 -4.74 -8.04 27.80
C VAL A 96 -3.90 -8.90 28.75
N PRO A 97 -4.43 -10.03 29.26
CA PRO A 97 -3.79 -10.77 30.35
C PRO A 97 -2.75 -11.81 29.93
N LYS A 98 -2.60 -12.14 28.64
CA LYS A 98 -1.74 -13.25 28.18
C LYS A 98 -0.45 -12.73 27.54
N ALA A 99 0.68 -13.35 27.91
CA ALA A 99 2.00 -12.98 27.39
C ALA A 99 2.10 -13.03 25.85
N GLN A 100 1.49 -14.03 25.21
CA GLN A 100 1.47 -14.18 23.75
C GLN A 100 0.74 -13.02 23.04
N ASP A 101 -0.38 -12.54 23.61
CA ASP A 101 -1.12 -11.39 23.07
C ASP A 101 -0.33 -10.09 23.26
N LEU A 102 0.37 -9.93 24.38
CA LEU A 102 1.28 -8.80 24.63
C LEU A 102 2.43 -8.79 23.62
N GLU A 103 2.99 -9.95 23.29
CA GLU A 103 4.03 -10.09 22.27
C GLU A 103 3.52 -9.69 20.88
N MET A 104 2.34 -10.19 20.49
CA MET A 104 1.66 -9.80 19.25
C MET A 104 1.44 -8.28 19.17
N LEU A 105 0.92 -7.66 20.24
CA LEU A 105 0.73 -6.21 20.31
C LEU A 105 2.07 -5.45 20.22
N ASN A 106 3.14 -5.96 20.84
CA ASN A 106 4.47 -5.37 20.73
C ASN A 106 5.02 -5.47 19.30
N ARG A 107 4.88 -6.63 18.62
CA ARG A 107 5.23 -6.81 17.20
C ARG A 107 4.47 -5.81 16.31
N ALA A 108 3.16 -5.64 16.51
CA ALA A 108 2.35 -4.65 15.79
C ALA A 108 2.85 -3.22 16.02
N LYS A 109 3.13 -2.84 17.28
CA LYS A 109 3.67 -1.51 17.62
C LYS A 109 5.03 -1.23 16.95
N GLN A 110 5.93 -2.23 16.89
CA GLN A 110 7.21 -2.06 16.21
C GLN A 110 7.06 -1.95 14.69
N ASN A 111 6.18 -2.74 14.06
CA ASN A 111 5.87 -2.63 12.64
C ASN A 111 5.34 -1.22 12.30
N ILE A 112 4.42 -0.69 13.11
CA ILE A 112 3.89 0.67 12.92
C ILE A 112 4.98 1.74 13.10
N ARG A 113 5.90 1.60 14.07
CA ARG A 113 7.04 2.52 14.23
C ARG A 113 7.96 2.51 13.01
N GLY A 114 8.35 1.33 12.52
CA GLY A 114 9.16 1.21 11.31
C GLY A 114 8.48 1.81 10.08
N PHE A 115 7.18 1.57 9.91
CA PHE A 115 6.39 2.15 8.83
C PHE A 115 6.27 3.68 8.95
N ARG A 116 6.06 4.24 10.15
CA ARG A 116 6.08 5.70 10.39
C ARG A 116 7.43 6.34 10.04
N ASN A 117 8.55 5.66 10.34
CA ASN A 117 9.88 6.13 9.93
C ASN A 117 10.00 6.17 8.41
N ASN A 118 9.57 5.11 7.71
CA ASN A 118 9.58 5.06 6.25
C ASN A 118 8.68 6.13 5.61
N ILE A 119 7.52 6.42 6.21
CA ILE A 119 6.62 7.52 5.81
C ILE A 119 7.31 8.88 5.98
N HIS A 120 8.01 9.09 7.10
CA HIS A 120 8.74 10.33 7.36
C HIS A 120 9.86 10.54 6.32
N CYS A 121 10.66 9.51 6.05
CA CYS A 121 11.66 9.54 4.99
C CYS A 121 11.03 9.86 3.62
N MET A 122 9.93 9.19 3.25
CA MET A 122 9.25 9.41 1.97
C MET A 122 8.73 10.84 1.84
N ALA A 123 8.21 11.43 2.93
CA ALA A 123 7.75 12.82 2.92
C ALA A 123 8.88 13.83 2.66
N GLN A 124 10.12 13.52 3.07
CA GLN A 124 11.32 14.33 2.75
C GLN A 124 11.78 14.19 1.29
N LEU A 125 11.48 13.06 0.61
CA LEU A 125 11.83 12.86 -0.80
C LEU A 125 10.84 13.55 -1.76
N LEU A 126 9.64 13.90 -1.29
CA LEU A 126 8.70 14.71 -2.07
C LEU A 126 9.18 16.16 -2.11
N PRO A 127 9.11 16.86 -3.27
CA PRO A 127 9.43 18.27 -3.32
C PRO A 127 8.55 19.06 -2.35
N ASP A 128 9.10 20.13 -1.78
CA ASP A 128 8.31 21.09 -1.02
C ASP A 128 7.30 21.75 -1.97
N SER A 129 6.01 21.54 -1.71
CA SER A 129 4.99 22.38 -2.33
C SER A 129 5.16 23.80 -1.77
N SER A 130 5.23 24.79 -2.67
CA SER A 130 5.18 26.21 -2.31
C SER A 130 3.79 26.65 -1.83
N GLU A 131 2.82 25.74 -1.76
CA GLU A 131 1.49 25.99 -1.20
C GLU A 131 1.55 25.95 0.33
N THR A 132 1.94 27.09 0.90
CA THR A 132 1.48 27.47 2.25
C THR A 132 -0.02 27.76 2.17
N THR A 133 -0.83 26.70 2.06
CA THR A 133 -2.22 26.79 2.48
C THR A 133 -2.19 26.87 4.01
N GLU A 134 -2.43 28.06 4.53
CA GLU A 134 -2.49 28.32 5.95
C GLU A 134 -3.48 27.35 6.62
N PRO A 135 -3.08 26.62 7.67
CA PRO A 135 -4.00 25.71 8.34
C PRO A 135 -5.03 26.54 9.10
N THR A 136 -6.24 26.67 8.53
CA THR A 136 -7.40 27.22 9.24
C THR A 136 -7.47 26.59 10.62
N PRO A 137 -7.47 27.36 11.71
CA PRO A 137 -7.57 26.81 13.05
C PRO A 137 -8.90 26.07 13.21
N ALA A 138 -8.85 24.74 13.15
CA ALA A 138 -9.90 23.93 13.72
C ALA A 138 -9.94 24.27 15.21
N GLY A 139 -11.03 24.92 15.65
CA GLY A 139 -11.20 25.33 17.03
C GLY A 139 -11.04 24.14 18.00
N PRO A 140 -10.77 24.40 19.29
CA PRO A 140 -10.52 23.35 20.26
C PRO A 140 -11.67 22.35 20.26
N ALA A 141 -11.42 21.16 19.71
CA ALA A 141 -12.36 20.05 19.77
C ALA A 141 -12.52 19.70 21.25
N THR A 142 -13.69 20.02 21.80
CA THR A 142 -14.00 19.84 23.22
C THR A 142 -13.71 18.39 23.59
N SER A 143 -12.70 18.17 24.44
CA SER A 143 -12.35 16.83 24.91
C SER A 143 -13.61 16.17 25.46
N PRO A 144 -14.06 15.02 24.92
CA PRO A 144 -15.19 14.33 25.50
C PRO A 144 -14.82 13.97 26.94
N SER A 145 -15.66 14.42 27.87
CA SER A 145 -15.55 14.08 29.29
C SER A 145 -15.42 12.57 29.46
N PRO A 146 -14.57 12.06 30.37
CA PRO A 146 -14.42 10.62 30.56
C PRO A 146 -15.75 9.99 30.98
N THR A 147 -16.43 9.35 30.02
CA THR A 147 -17.59 8.51 30.27
C THR A 147 -17.19 7.34 31.20
N PRO A 148 -18.12 6.85 32.04
CA PRO A 148 -17.78 5.99 33.16
C PRO A 148 -17.18 4.66 32.69
N THR A 149 -16.48 4.00 33.62
CA THR A 149 -15.73 2.76 33.40
C THR A 149 -16.54 1.70 32.65
N SER A 150 -16.28 1.57 31.34
CA SER A 150 -16.72 0.42 30.57
C SER A 150 -16.22 -0.86 31.24
N ASP A 151 -17.12 -1.81 31.44
CA ASP A 151 -16.77 -3.10 31.98
C ASP A 151 -15.72 -3.81 31.11
N THR A 152 -15.13 -4.88 31.65
CA THR A 152 -14.06 -5.62 30.99
C THR A 152 -14.51 -6.27 29.67
N PHE A 153 -15.81 -6.57 29.50
CA PHE A 153 -16.35 -7.14 28.27
C PHE A 153 -16.47 -6.05 27.18
N GLN A 154 -17.06 -4.91 27.51
CA GLN A 154 -17.19 -3.78 26.60
C GLN A 154 -15.81 -3.24 26.16
N ARG A 155 -14.81 -3.20 27.05
CA ARG A 155 -13.42 -2.87 26.67
C ARG A 155 -12.82 -3.84 25.65
N ARG A 156 -13.06 -5.14 25.78
CA ARG A 156 -12.63 -6.15 24.78
C ARG A 156 -13.31 -5.93 23.43
N LEU A 157 -14.61 -5.63 23.46
CA LEU A 157 -15.37 -5.39 22.24
C LEU A 157 -14.88 -4.11 21.52
N GLU A 158 -14.65 -3.02 22.27
CA GLU A 158 -14.05 -1.80 21.74
C GLU A 158 -12.63 -1.99 21.19
N GLY A 159 -11.82 -2.81 21.85
CA GLY A 159 -10.52 -3.25 21.35
C GLY A 159 -10.64 -3.98 20.00
N CYS A 160 -11.64 -4.85 19.86
CA CYS A 160 -11.91 -5.57 18.63
C CYS A 160 -12.33 -4.63 17.48
N ARG A 161 -13.30 -3.73 17.74
CA ARG A 161 -13.79 -2.72 16.78
C ARG A 161 -12.67 -1.79 16.30
N PHE A 162 -11.78 -1.40 17.21
CA PHE A 162 -10.57 -0.63 16.89
C PHE A 162 -9.63 -1.39 15.95
N LEU A 163 -9.30 -2.63 16.27
CA LEU A 163 -8.39 -3.44 15.47
C LEU A 163 -8.97 -3.72 14.08
N HIS A 164 -10.27 -3.99 13.98
CA HIS A 164 -10.98 -4.10 12.70
C HIS A 164 -10.84 -2.83 11.85
N GLY A 165 -11.08 -1.67 12.45
CA GLY A 165 -10.92 -0.39 11.76
C GLY A 165 -9.49 -0.12 11.30
N TYR A 166 -8.51 -0.47 12.12
CA TYR A 166 -7.10 -0.38 11.76
C TYR A 166 -6.76 -1.24 10.53
N HIS A 167 -7.24 -2.48 10.44
CA HIS A 167 -6.99 -3.32 9.25
C HIS A 167 -7.70 -2.79 8.00
N ARG A 168 -8.96 -2.35 8.10
CA ARG A 168 -9.67 -1.67 6.98
C ARG A 168 -8.94 -0.41 6.53
N PHE A 169 -8.44 0.39 7.47
CA PHE A 169 -7.63 1.57 7.19
C PHE A 169 -6.35 1.20 6.45
N MET A 170 -5.58 0.22 6.95
CA MET A 170 -4.34 -0.22 6.30
C MET A 170 -4.58 -0.81 4.90
N HIS A 171 -5.72 -1.49 4.67
CA HIS A 171 -6.15 -1.90 3.34
C HIS A 171 -6.39 -0.69 2.41
N SER A 172 -7.13 0.32 2.89
CA SER A 172 -7.41 1.54 2.14
C SER A 172 -6.12 2.30 1.77
N VAL A 173 -5.16 2.38 2.71
CA VAL A 173 -3.83 2.96 2.50
C VAL A 173 -3.04 2.17 1.45
N GLY A 174 -3.10 0.83 1.50
CA GLY A 174 -2.47 -0.04 0.51
C GLY A 174 -3.00 0.17 -0.91
N GLN A 175 -4.32 0.36 -1.07
CA GLN A 175 -4.93 0.66 -2.37
C GLN A 175 -4.46 2.02 -2.92
N VAL A 176 -4.37 3.07 -2.10
CA VAL A 176 -3.83 4.37 -2.53
C VAL A 176 -2.38 4.25 -2.99
N PHE A 177 -1.56 3.45 -2.30
CA PHE A 177 -0.19 3.16 -2.76
C PHE A 177 -0.12 2.28 -4.01
N GLN A 178 -1.12 1.47 -4.34
CA GLN A 178 -1.16 0.76 -5.63
C GLN A 178 -1.35 1.76 -6.78
N GLU A 179 -2.33 2.66 -6.65
CA GLU A 179 -2.65 3.70 -7.65
C GLU A 179 -1.47 4.65 -7.91
N TRP A 180 -0.70 4.99 -6.87
CA TRP A 180 0.53 5.79 -7.01
C TRP A 180 1.63 5.07 -7.80
N GLY A 181 1.68 3.74 -7.76
CA GLY A 181 2.62 2.90 -8.50
C GLY A 181 2.21 2.61 -9.96
N GLU A 182 0.93 2.79 -10.29
CA GLU A 182 0.38 2.62 -11.65
C GLU A 182 0.48 3.89 -12.50
N SER A 183 0.68 5.05 -11.87
CA SER A 183 0.98 6.33 -12.52
C SER A 183 2.15 6.23 -13.53
N PRO A 184 2.11 6.97 -14.66
CA PRO A 184 2.26 6.42 -16.02
C PRO A 184 3.67 6.00 -16.50
N SER A 185 4.61 5.72 -15.59
CA SER A 185 5.94 5.16 -15.91
C SER A 185 5.91 3.78 -16.59
N ARG A 186 4.82 3.02 -16.44
CA ARG A 186 4.68 1.65 -16.98
C ARG A 186 4.13 1.56 -18.41
N SER A 187 3.61 2.64 -18.98
CA SER A 187 2.95 2.64 -20.30
C SER A 187 3.91 2.39 -21.49
N ARG A 188 5.20 2.74 -21.38
CA ARG A 188 6.18 2.63 -22.49
C ARG A 188 6.86 1.27 -22.64
N ARG A 189 6.16 0.16 -22.39
CA ARG A 189 6.56 -1.19 -22.88
C ARG A 189 5.52 -1.79 -23.82
N HIS A 190 5.10 -1.02 -24.81
CA HIS A 190 4.65 -1.61 -26.07
C HIS A 190 5.85 -2.30 -26.74
N SER A 191 6.00 -3.60 -26.47
CA SER A 191 6.80 -4.49 -27.31
C SER A 191 6.43 -4.29 -28.78
N PRO A 192 7.38 -4.10 -29.71
CA PRO A 192 7.07 -4.02 -31.13
C PRO A 192 6.28 -5.25 -31.54
N ARG A 193 5.11 -5.04 -32.18
CA ARG A 193 4.28 -6.13 -32.69
C ARG A 193 5.16 -7.03 -33.56
N ARG A 194 5.30 -8.31 -33.20
CA ARG A 194 5.97 -9.30 -34.06
C ARG A 194 5.26 -9.29 -35.40
N GLY A 195 5.93 -8.78 -36.43
CA GLY A 195 5.37 -8.68 -37.77
C GLY A 195 4.92 -10.07 -38.24
N LEU A 196 3.67 -10.17 -38.66
CA LEU A 196 3.08 -11.38 -39.23
C LEU A 196 3.89 -11.73 -40.50
N ARG A 197 4.85 -12.66 -40.40
CA ARG A 197 5.56 -13.18 -41.58
C ARG A 197 4.60 -14.05 -42.36
N LYS A 198 3.87 -13.39 -43.26
CA LYS A 198 2.97 -13.92 -44.28
C LYS A 198 3.63 -15.14 -44.94
N GLY A 199 3.09 -16.33 -44.66
CA GLY A 199 3.61 -17.58 -45.20
C GLY A 199 3.36 -17.65 -46.70
N VAL A 200 4.37 -17.34 -47.51
CA VAL A 200 4.31 -17.48 -48.97
C VAL A 200 5.11 -18.72 -49.38
N ARG A 201 4.33 -19.74 -49.74
CA ARG A 201 4.66 -20.94 -50.54
C ARG A 201 6.11 -21.04 -51.04
N ARG A 202 6.90 -21.95 -50.45
CA ARG A 202 8.03 -22.56 -51.15
C ARG A 202 7.48 -23.50 -52.23
N VAL A 203 7.47 -23.06 -53.48
CA VAL A 203 7.34 -23.97 -54.63
C VAL A 203 8.73 -24.47 -54.99
N GLN A 204 8.97 -25.75 -54.75
CA GLN A 204 10.25 -26.41 -54.97
C GLN A 204 10.24 -27.07 -56.36
N LEU A 205 10.76 -26.37 -57.37
CA LEU A 205 10.92 -26.93 -58.72
C LEU A 205 12.28 -27.61 -58.87
N SER A 206 12.24 -28.86 -59.33
CA SER A 206 13.40 -29.73 -59.57
C SER A 206 13.27 -30.38 -60.94
N ARG A 207 14.42 -30.67 -61.58
CA ARG A 207 14.61 -31.20 -62.95
C ARG A 207 14.30 -30.14 -64.05
N ARG A 208 14.91 -30.21 -65.24
CA ARG A 208 15.68 -31.30 -65.88
C ARG A 208 16.67 -30.76 -66.93
N ASN A 209 17.88 -31.32 -66.99
CA ASN A 209 18.75 -31.18 -68.17
C ASN A 209 18.09 -31.82 -69.40
N LYS A 210 18.17 -31.16 -70.57
CA LYS A 210 18.21 -31.82 -71.90
C LYS A 210 18.87 -30.91 -72.94
N ARG A 211 19.56 -31.54 -73.90
CA ARG A 211 20.56 -30.96 -74.81
C ARG A 211 19.92 -30.28 -76.03
N LEU A 212 20.59 -29.28 -76.59
CA LEU A 212 20.42 -28.85 -77.98
C LEU A 212 21.27 -29.74 -78.92
N PRO A 213 20.78 -30.10 -80.13
CA PRO A 213 21.57 -30.80 -81.13
C PRO A 213 22.41 -29.84 -81.99
N PRO A 214 23.55 -30.29 -82.56
CA PRO A 214 24.35 -29.50 -83.48
C PRO A 214 23.80 -29.58 -84.92
N ARG A 215 23.82 -28.47 -85.65
CA ARG A 215 23.79 -28.47 -87.12
C ARG A 215 24.47 -27.22 -87.64
N GLY A 216 25.69 -27.37 -88.13
CA GLY A 216 26.38 -26.30 -88.85
C GLY A 216 26.05 -26.34 -90.34
N GLN A 217 26.19 -25.19 -91.00
CA GLN A 217 26.88 -25.11 -92.30
C GLN A 217 27.48 -23.70 -92.47
N LEU A 218 28.72 -23.69 -92.95
CA LEU A 218 29.44 -22.57 -93.57
C LEU A 218 28.75 -22.19 -94.91
N PRO A 219 28.93 -20.99 -95.50
CA PRO A 219 30.27 -20.48 -95.84
C PRO A 219 30.51 -18.95 -95.85
N ARG A 220 31.72 -18.55 -95.47
CA ARG A 220 32.65 -17.83 -96.38
C ARG A 220 34.09 -17.98 -95.91
#